data_AF-A0A0F7KV51-F1
#
_entry.id   AF-A0A0F7KV51-F1
#
_cell.length_a   1.000
_cell.length_b   1.000
_cell.length_c   1.000
_cell.angle_alpha   90.00
_cell.angle_beta   90.00
_cell.angle_gamma   90.00
#
_symmetry.space_group_name_H-M   'P 1'
#
loop_
_entity.id
_entity.type
_entity.pdbx_description
1 polymer ?
#
loop_
_entity_poly.entity_id
_entity_poly.type
_entity_poly.pdbx_seq_one_letter_code
_entity_poly.pdbx_strand_id
1 'polypeptide(L)' 'MEEVTNEDRRREIRTLVERIEAHPERDMKEERERLRVLRKIVEGDQDAG' A
#
# COMPACT_ATOMS: atom_id res chain seq x y z
N MET A 1 -7.75 13.80 -13.86
CA MET A 1 -7.32 12.91 -12.78
C MET A 1 -6.69 11.73 -13.44
N GLU A 2 -5.42 11.44 -13.17
CA GLU A 2 -4.74 10.27 -13.70
C GLU A 2 -5.37 9.02 -13.06
N GLU A 3 -5.69 8.02 -13.88
CA GLU A 3 -6.34 6.81 -13.39
C GLU A 3 -5.32 5.99 -12.61
N VAL A 4 -5.56 5.80 -11.31
CA VAL A 4 -4.65 5.02 -10.47
C VAL A 4 -4.81 3.55 -10.83
N THR A 5 -3.76 2.97 -11.40
CA THR A 5 -3.76 1.56 -11.81
C THR A 5 -3.40 0.64 -10.63
N ASN A 6 -3.63 -0.67 -10.81
CA ASN A 6 -3.14 -1.66 -9.86
C ASN A 6 -1.61 -1.72 -9.77
N GLU A 7 -0.90 -1.33 -10.83
CA GLU A 7 0.57 -1.22 -10.78
C GLU A 7 1.00 -0.09 -9.85
N ASP A 8 0.33 1.07 -9.92
CA ASP A 8 0.61 2.21 -9.06
C ASP A 8 0.36 1.85 -7.59
N ARG A 9 -0.74 1.16 -7.30
CA ARG A 9 -1.05 0.67 -5.93
C ARG A 9 0.03 -0.29 -5.43
N ARG A 10 0.51 -1.21 -6.27
CA ARG A 10 1.61 -2.13 -5.93
C ARG A 10 2.92 -1.38 -5.68
N ARG A 11 3.19 -0.32 -6.44
CA ARG A 11 4.36 0.55 -6.24
C ARG A 11 4.27 1.29 -4.91
N GLU A 12 3.12 1.86 -4.59
CA GLU A 12 2.87 2.55 -3.31
C GLU A 12 3.04 1.59 -2.11
N ILE A 13 2.51 0.36 -2.21
CA ILE A 13 2.71 -0.70 -1.20
C ILE A 13 4.20 -0.92 -0.91
N ARG A 14 5.04 -1.05 -1.94
CA ARG A 14 6.49 -1.27 -1.77
C ARG A 14 7.15 -0.11 -1.04
N THR A 15 6.87 1.13 -1.46
CA THR A 15 7.42 2.34 -0.83
C THR A 15 7.00 2.46 0.64
N LEU A 16 5.74 2.13 0.97
CA LEU A 16 5.27 2.15 2.35
C LEU A 16 5.98 1.11 3.21
N VAL A 17 6.19 -0.11 2.70
CA VAL A 17 6.93 -1.17 3.41
C VAL A 17 8.36 -0.74 3.68
N GLU A 18 9.08 -0.27 2.65
CA GLU A 18 10.47 0.20 2.79
C GLU A 18 10.59 1.30 3.84
N ARG A 19 9.64 2.24 3.85
CA ARG A 19 9.63 3.36 4.80
C ARG A 19 9.37 2.89 6.23
N ILE A 20 8.44 1.96 6.43
CA ILE A 20 8.16 1.37 7.75
C ILE A 20 9.37 0.58 8.27
N GLU A 21 10.03 -0.19 7.40
CA GLU A 21 11.21 -0.96 7.76
C GLU A 21 12.44 -0.07 8.02
N ALA A 22 12.56 1.06 7.36
CA ALA A 22 13.64 2.02 7.55
C ALA A 22 13.57 2.80 8.87
N HIS A 23 12.37 2.98 9.45
CA HIS A 23 12.20 3.69 10.72
C HIS A 23 11.28 2.92 11.69
N PRO A 24 11.74 1.77 12.21
CA PRO A 24 10.97 0.98 13.18
C PRO A 24 10.71 1.73 14.50
N GLU A 25 11.48 2.78 14.79
CA GLU A 25 11.33 3.64 15.96
C GLU A 25 10.14 4.61 15.89
N ARG A 26 9.56 4.80 14.70
CA ARG A 26 8.40 5.68 14.51
C ARG A 26 7.10 4.87 14.50
N ASP A 27 6.09 5.38 15.20
CA ASP A 27 4.74 4.83 15.11
C ASP A 27 4.10 5.24 13.78
N MET A 28 4.46 4.53 12.71
CA MET A 28 3.98 4.70 11.34
C MET A 28 2.54 4.20 11.16
N LYS A 29 1.64 4.63 12.05
CA LYS A 29 0.27 4.16 12.11
C LYS A 29 -0.52 4.48 10.84
N GLU A 30 -0.31 5.68 10.28
CA GLU A 30 -0.96 6.11 9.04
C GLU A 30 -0.46 5.31 7.85
N GLU A 31 0.85 5.12 7.69
CA GLU A 31 1.43 4.31 6.62
C GLU A 31 0.98 2.84 6.70
N ARG A 32 0.87 2.29 7.92
CA ARG A 32 0.37 0.92 8.15
C ARG A 32 -1.11 0.78 7.80
N GLU A 33 -1.94 1.77 8.13
CA GLU A 33 -3.35 1.75 7.76
C GLU A 33 -3.53 1.89 6.24
N ARG A 34 -2.77 2.80 5.62
CA ARG A 34 -2.70 2.96 4.17
C ARG A 34 -2.29 1.66 3.48
N LEU A 35 -1.25 1.00 3.99
CA LEU A 35 -0.77 -0.30 3.49
C LEU A 35 -1.86 -1.38 3.55
N ARG A 36 -2.62 -1.44 4.66
CA ARG A 36 -3.75 -2.38 4.81
C ARG A 36 -4.83 -2.14 3.76
N VAL A 37 -5.23 -0.88 3.56
CA VAL A 37 -6.26 -0.52 2.57
C VAL A 37 -5.80 -0.87 1.15
N LEU A 38 -4.57 -0.51 0.79
CA LEU A 38 -4.02 -0.78 -0.54
C LEU A 38 -3.91 -2.28 -0.82
N ARG A 39 -3.48 -3.08 0.16
CA ARG A 39 -3.46 -4.55 0.04
C ARG A 39 -4.86 -5.10 -0.23
N LYS A 40 -5.86 -4.67 0.54
CA LYS A 40 -7.25 -5.11 0.34
C LYS A 40 -7.80 -4.75 -1.04
N ILE A 41 -7.44 -3.57 -1.58
CA ILE A 41 -7.86 -3.18 -2.94
C ILE A 41 -7.19 -4.09 -3.98
N VAL A 42 -5.88 -4.30 -3.88
CA VAL A 42 -5.13 -5.12 -4.85
C VAL A 42 -5.48 -6.62 -4.77
N GLU A 43 -5.84 -7.11 -3.58
CA GLU A 43 -6.32 -8.47 -3.35
C GLU A 43 -7.78 -8.64 -3.78
N GLY A 44 -8.66 -7.66 -3.47
CA GLY A 44 -10.06 -7.66 -3.88
C GLY A 44 -10.25 -7.52 -5.39
N ASP A 45 -9.37 -6.77 -6.07
CA ASP A 45 -9.34 -6.71 -7.55
C ASP A 45 -8.89 -8.04 -8.18
N GLN A 46 -8.19 -8.91 -7.45
CA GLN A 46 -7.78 -10.23 -7.95
C GLN A 46 -8.88 -11.30 -7.80
N ASP A 47 -9.81 -11.15 -6.87
CA ASP A 47 -10.98 -12.03 -6.72
C ASP A 47 -12.14 -11.66 -7.66
N ALA A 48 -12.10 -10.47 -8.27
CA ALA A 48 -13.15 -9.98 -9.18
C ALA A 48 -12.88 -10.31 -10.67
N GLY A 49 -11.85 -11.12 -10.98
CA GLY A 49 -11.49 -11.57 -12.33
C GLY A 49 -11.57 -13.08 -12.48
#